data_AF-A0A2X1KGB4-F1
#
_entry.id   AF-A0A2X1KGB4-F1
#
_cell.length_a   1.000
_cell.length_b   1.000
_cell.length_c   1.000
_cell.angle_alpha   90.00
_cell.angle_beta   90.00
_cell.angle_gamma   90.00
#
_symmetry.space_group_name_H-M   'P 1'
#
loop_
_entity.id
_entity.type
_entity.pdbx_description
1 polymer ?
#
loop_
_entity_poly.entity_id
_entity_poly.type
_entity_poly.pdbx_seq_one_letter_code
_entity_poly.pdbx_strand_id
1 'polypeptide(L)' 'MSQVILDLQLACEDNSGLPEESQFQTWLNAVIPQFQEESEVTIRVVDTAEKPQSESDLSR' A
#
# COMPACT_ATOMS: atom_id res chain seq x y z
N MET A 1 1.57 -6.37 24.52
CA MET A 1 0.58 -6.35 23.44
C MET A 1 1.26 -5.59 22.33
N SER A 2 1.77 -6.27 21.30
CA SER A 2 2.44 -5.58 20.21
C SER A 2 1.39 -4.73 19.48
N GLN A 3 1.61 -3.42 19.40
CA GLN A 3 0.65 -2.50 18.81
C GLN A 3 1.23 -1.94 17.53
N VAL A 4 0.62 -2.36 16.41
CA VAL A 4 1.00 -1.90 15.08
C VAL A 4 -0.06 -0.93 14.59
N ILE A 5 0.30 0.35 14.49
CA ILE A 5 -0.59 1.42 14.04
C ILE A 5 -0.37 1.57 12.53
N LEU A 6 -1.42 1.27 11.75
CA LEU A 6 -1.42 1.51 10.31
C LEU A 6 -2.12 2.85 10.04
N ASP A 7 -1.44 3.75 9.33
CA ASP A 7 -2.02 4.97 8.78
C ASP A 7 -2.08 4.84 7.25
N LEU A 8 -3.25 4.49 6.71
CA LEU A 8 -3.46 4.31 5.28
C LEU A 8 -3.94 5.63 4.63
N GLN A 9 -3.10 6.21 3.79
CA GLN A 9 -3.41 7.43 3.04
C GLN A 9 -3.66 7.10 1.57
N LEU A 10 -4.93 7.09 1.19
CA LEU A 10 -5.37 6.90 -0.19
C LEU A 10 -5.39 8.25 -0.91
N ALA A 11 -4.45 8.45 -1.81
CA ALA A 11 -4.35 9.62 -2.69
C ALA A 11 -4.57 9.23 -4.16
N CYS A 12 -5.45 8.24 -4.40
CA CYS A 12 -5.88 7.82 -5.74
C CYS A 12 -7.29 8.33 -6.05
N GLU A 13 -7.54 8.71 -7.30
CA GLU A 13 -8.90 8.97 -7.78
C GLU A 13 -9.71 7.67 -7.89
N ASP A 14 -9.06 6.58 -8.32
CA ASP A 14 -9.66 5.25 -8.34
C ASP A 14 -9.01 4.33 -7.30
N ASN A 15 -9.84 3.78 -6.41
CA ASN A 15 -9.42 2.82 -5.40
C ASN A 15 -9.83 1.39 -5.79
N SER A 16 -10.28 1.17 -7.03
CA SER A 16 -10.78 -0.12 -7.48
C SER A 16 -9.60 -1.10 -7.65
N GLY A 17 -9.58 -2.12 -6.80
CA GLY A 17 -8.53 -3.15 -6.81
C GLY A 17 -7.37 -2.88 -5.84
N LEU A 18 -7.46 -1.83 -5.01
CA LEU A 18 -6.52 -1.66 -3.91
C LEU A 18 -6.85 -2.62 -2.75
N PRO A 19 -5.83 -3.16 -2.05
CA PRO A 19 -6.05 -3.93 -0.83
C PRO A 19 -6.74 -3.06 0.23
N GLU A 20 -7.64 -3.66 1.00
CA GLU A 20 -8.28 -2.97 2.12
C GLU A 20 -7.29 -2.76 3.27
N GLU A 21 -7.58 -1.78 4.14
CA GLU A 21 -6.80 -1.50 5.35
C GLU A 21 -6.56 -2.77 6.20
N SER A 22 -7.57 -3.63 6.32
CA SER A 22 -7.50 -4.93 7.00
C SER A 22 -6.39 -5.85 6.47
N GLN A 23 -6.13 -5.82 5.16
CA GLN A 23 -5.07 -6.63 4.54
C GLN A 23 -3.69 -6.08 4.88
N PHE A 24 -3.51 -4.76 4.77
CA PHE A 24 -2.27 -4.09 5.19
C PHE A 24 -1.98 -4.32 6.67
N GLN A 25 -3.00 -4.18 7.53
CA GLN A 25 -2.90 -4.42 8.96
C GLN A 25 -2.46 -5.86 9.27
N THR A 26 -2.97 -6.84 8.51
CA THR A 26 -2.58 -8.26 8.66
C THR A 26 -1.12 -8.48 8.28
N TRP A 27 -0.65 -7.89 7.18
CA TRP A 27 0.76 -7.99 6.77
C TRP A 27 1.69 -7.32 7.78
N LEU A 28 1.34 -6.11 8.24
CA LEU A 28 2.12 -5.41 9.24
C LEU A 28 2.14 -6.17 10.57
N ASN A 29 1.03 -6.72 11.03
CA ASN A 29 1.00 -7.57 12.23
C ASN A 29 1.83 -8.86 12.08
N ALA A 30 2.02 -9.39 10.87
CA ALA A 30 2.87 -10.55 10.65
C ALA A 30 4.37 -10.20 10.60
N VAL A 31 4.71 -9.01 10.12
CA VAL A 31 6.09 -8.57 9.87
C VAL A 31 6.66 -7.77 11.04
N ILE A 32 5.94 -6.76 11.51
CA ILE A 32 6.42 -5.76 12.48
C ILE A 32 6.82 -6.33 13.85
N PRO A 33 6.11 -7.31 14.45
CA PRO A 33 6.53 -7.90 15.72
C PRO A 33 7.91 -8.56 15.69
N GLN A 34 8.44 -8.84 14.49
CA GLN A 34 9.80 -9.36 14.31
C GLN A 34 10.87 -8.27 14.43
N PHE A 35 10.48 -6.99 14.30
CA PHE A 35 11.38 -5.83 14.36
C PHE A 35 11.18 -5.02 15.64
N GLN A 36 9.93 -4.74 16.05
CA GLN A 36 9.61 -3.88 17.17
C GLN A 36 8.26 -4.26 17.83
N GLU A 37 8.13 -4.01 19.15
CA GLU A 37 6.88 -4.24 19.89
C GLU A 37 5.80 -3.17 19.61
N GLU A 38 6.20 -1.92 19.39
CA GLU A 38 5.30 -0.83 19.01
C GLU A 38 5.85 -0.14 17.76
N SER A 39 5.03 -0.03 16.71
CA SER A 39 5.42 0.69 15.50
C SER A 39 4.23 1.36 14.84
N GLU A 40 4.50 2.51 14.25
CA GLU A 40 3.57 3.25 13.41
C GLU A 40 4.07 3.20 11.97
N VAL A 41 3.21 2.77 11.05
CA VAL A 41 3.54 2.63 9.63
C VAL A 41 2.53 3.39 8.80
N THR A 42 2.99 4.43 8.12
CA THR A 42 2.19 5.20 7.17
C THR A 42 2.37 4.66 5.76
N ILE A 43 1.29 4.23 5.12
CA ILE A 43 1.27 3.75 3.73
C ILE A 43 0.50 4.76 2.89
N ARG A 44 1.19 5.41 1.95
CA ARG A 44 0.55 6.32 0.99
C ARG A 44 0.42 5.65 -0.36
N VAL A 45 -0.82 5.38 -0.76
CA VAL A 45 -1.12 4.90 -2.10
C VAL A 45 -1.40 6.11 -2.98
N VAL A 46 -0.69 6.21 -4.10
CA VAL A 46 -0.83 7.30 -5.07
C VAL A 46 -1.16 6.68 -6.41
N ASP A 47 -2.05 7.32 -7.17
CA ASP A 47 -2.44 6.82 -8.49
C ASP A 47 -1.24 6.83 -9.42
N THR A 48 -1.12 5.77 -10.22
CA THR A 48 -0.11 5.67 -11.29
C THR A 48 -0.71 6.15 -12.62
N ALA A 49 -1.58 7.16 -12.59
CA ALA A 49 -2.16 7.81 -13.77
C ALA A 49 -1.09 8.38 -14.72
N GLU A 50 0.19 8.33 -14.34
CA GLU A 50 1.31 8.31 -15.27
C GLU A 50 1.85 6.88 -15.49
N LYS A 51 1.04 5.98 -16.07
CA LYS A 51 1.64 4.91 -16.86
C LYS A 51 2.15 5.59 -18.12
N PRO A 52 3.48 5.63 -18.37
CA PRO A 52 3.96 6.12 -19.64
C PRO A 52 3.29 5.29 -20.73
N GLN A 53 2.65 5.99 -21.64
CA GLN A 53 2.09 5.51 -22.88
C GLN A 53 3.18 4.84 -23.72
N SER A 54 3.56 3.61 -23.39
CA SER A 54 4.59 2.86 -24.12
C SER A 54 4.53 1.38 -23.79
N GLU A 55 3.62 0.66 -24.46
CA GLU A 55 3.85 -0.72 -24.91
C GLU A 55 2.87 -1.13 -26.03
N SER A 56 2.37 -0.17 -26.82
CA SER A 56 1.52 -0.44 -28.00
C SER A 56 2.17 0.00 -29.33
N ASP A 57 3.38 0.54 -29.30
CA ASP A 57 4.10 1.04 -30.48
C ASP A 57 5.27 0.12 -30.93
N LEU A 58 5.46 -1.06 -30.32
CA LEU A 58 6.53 -1.99 -30.73
C LEU A 58 6.09 -3.04 -31.77
N SER A 59 4.96 -2.82 -32.43
CA SER A 59 4.49 -3.65 -33.55
C SER A 59 3.87 -2.78 -34.64
N ARG A 60 4.70 -1.97 -35.29
CA ARG A 60 4.37 -1.42 -36.61
C ARG A 60 5.59 -1.23 -37.49
#